data_AF-A0A430QSZ6-F1
#
_entry.id   AF-A0A430QSZ6-F1
#
_cell.length_a   1.000
_cell.length_b   1.000
_cell.length_c   1.000
_cell.angle_alpha   90.00
_cell.angle_beta   90.00
_cell.angle_gamma   90.00
#
_symmetry.space_group_name_H-M   'P 1'
#
loop_
_entity.id
_entity.type
_entity.pdbx_description
1 polymer ?
#
loop_
_entity_poly.entity_id
_entity_poly.type
_entity_poly.pdbx_seq_one_letter_code
_entity_poly.pdbx_strand_id
1 'polypeptide(L)'
;MCALNLDIGSFEKRIAKLYADWEDLNSQLHDVESIIVPAGKVDSVYGKTLSLHMWLFGYELQDTVIVFNKQSMIVLCGKKKLDFLHPLENRHFGNRTVVLIPRNPADKDKAGLKKAS
;
A
#
# COMPACT_ATOMS: atom_id res chain seq x y z
N MET A 1 17.10 -11.28 -16.54
CA MET A 1 15.79 -10.97 -15.94
C MET A 1 15.95 -9.61 -15.25
N CYS A 2 15.29 -8.55 -15.74
CA CYS A 2 15.38 -7.26 -15.04
C CYS A 2 14.72 -7.39 -13.67
N ALA A 3 15.46 -7.13 -12.60
CA ALA A 3 14.90 -7.05 -11.26
C ALA A 3 13.99 -5.82 -11.22
N LEU A 4 12.70 -6.03 -10.93
CA LEU A 4 11.76 -4.95 -10.72
C LEU A 4 12.10 -4.31 -9.36
N ASN A 5 12.60 -3.08 -9.38
CA ASN A 5 12.98 -2.34 -8.19
C ASN A 5 12.00 -1.20 -7.95
N LEU A 6 11.58 -1.03 -6.69
CA LEU A 6 10.75 0.09 -6.30
C LEU A 6 11.57 1.38 -6.35
N ASP A 7 11.08 2.39 -7.08
CA ASP A 7 11.62 3.75 -6.99
C ASP A 7 11.12 4.41 -5.70
N ILE A 8 11.95 4.29 -4.66
CA ILE A 8 11.66 4.81 -3.33
C ILE A 8 11.49 6.34 -3.33
N GLY A 9 12.29 7.06 -4.12
CA GLY A 9 12.22 8.52 -4.17
C GLY A 9 10.93 9.03 -4.80
N SER A 10 10.44 8.35 -5.84
CA SER A 10 9.11 8.62 -6.41
C SER A 10 8.00 8.24 -5.45
N PHE A 11 8.10 7.08 -4.79
CA PHE A 11 7.12 6.64 -3.79
C PHE A 11 6.99 7.66 -2.65
N GLU A 12 8.11 8.06 -2.03
CA GLU A 12 8.17 9.01 -0.91
C GLU A 12 7.47 10.34 -1.23
N LYS A 13 7.75 10.91 -2.41
CA LYS A 13 7.12 12.17 -2.85
C LYS A 13 5.62 12.02 -3.05
N ARG A 14 5.18 10.92 -3.64
CA ARG A 14 3.77 10.70 -4.00
C ARG A 14 2.93 10.33 -2.78
N ILE A 15 3.45 9.50 -1.89
CA ILE A 15 2.76 9.16 -0.64
C ILE A 15 2.64 10.37 0.28
N ALA A 16 3.68 11.22 0.35
CA ALA A 16 3.60 12.49 1.09
C ALA A 16 2.51 13.41 0.52
N LYS A 17 2.35 13.46 -0.81
CA LYS A 17 1.28 14.24 -1.45
C LYS A 17 -0.12 13.71 -1.11
N LEU A 18 -0.31 12.39 -1.10
CA LEU A 18 -1.58 11.79 -0.71
C LEU A 18 -1.95 12.17 0.73
N TYR A 19 -1.01 12.03 1.66
CA TYR A 19 -1.28 12.35 3.07
C TYR A 19 -1.45 13.85 3.32
N ALA A 20 -0.71 14.70 2.60
CA ALA A 20 -0.88 16.15 2.71
C ALA A 20 -2.30 16.59 2.31
N ASP A 21 -2.83 16.04 1.21
CA ASP A 21 -4.23 16.28 0.81
C ASP A 21 -5.19 15.70 1.85
N TRP A 22 -4.92 14.50 2.36
CA TRP A 22 -5.78 13.85 3.34
C TRP A 22 -5.82 14.56 4.71
N GLU A 23 -4.79 15.34 5.04
CA GLU A 23 -4.74 16.13 6.27
C GLU A 23 -5.29 17.56 6.10
N ASP A 24 -5.52 18.01 4.86
CA ASP A 24 -6.13 19.30 4.58
C ASP A 24 -7.61 19.33 5.03
N LEU A 25 -7.98 20.32 5.83
CA LEU A 25 -9.34 20.54 6.33
C LEU A 25 -10.37 20.72 5.20
N ASN A 26 -9.94 21.16 4.02
CA ASN A 26 -10.79 21.38 2.86
C ASN A 26 -10.86 20.17 1.92
N SER A 27 -10.08 19.12 2.16
CA SER A 27 -10.11 17.91 1.34
C SER A 27 -11.34 17.07 1.66
N GLN A 28 -11.90 16.44 0.63
CA GLN A 28 -12.96 15.45 0.78
C GLN A 28 -12.50 14.21 1.55
N LEU A 29 -11.18 14.02 1.71
CA LEU A 29 -10.63 12.93 2.46
C LEU A 29 -10.51 13.25 3.96
N HIS A 30 -10.65 14.51 4.39
CA HIS A 30 -10.29 14.93 5.74
C HIS A 30 -10.86 14.03 6.84
N ASP A 31 -12.18 13.79 6.78
CA ASP A 31 -12.96 12.98 7.72
C ASP A 31 -12.84 11.47 7.51
N VAL A 32 -12.13 11.01 6.46
CA VAL A 32 -11.92 9.59 6.20
C VAL A 32 -10.89 9.03 7.18
N GLU A 33 -11.27 8.01 7.93
CA GLU A 33 -10.37 7.34 8.90
C GLU A 33 -9.35 6.42 8.22
N SER A 34 -9.79 5.68 7.21
CA SER A 34 -8.96 4.73 6.47
C SER A 34 -9.36 4.64 5.00
N ILE A 35 -8.38 4.39 4.13
CA ILE A 35 -8.59 4.16 2.70
C ILE A 35 -8.16 2.72 2.40
N ILE A 36 -9.11 1.90 1.94
CA ILE A 36 -8.88 0.49 1.62
C ILE A 36 -8.85 0.32 0.10
N VAL A 37 -7.77 -0.26 -0.41
CA VAL A 37 -7.52 -0.46 -1.83
C VAL A 37 -7.33 -1.95 -2.09
N PRO A 38 -8.43 -2.68 -2.36
CA PRO A 38 -8.35 -4.08 -2.78
C PRO A 38 -8.01 -4.15 -4.28
N ALA A 39 -7.04 -5.00 -4.60
CA ALA A 39 -6.66 -5.34 -5.96
C ALA A 39 -6.82 -6.85 -6.15
N GLY A 40 -7.95 -7.24 -6.73
CA GLY A 40 -8.17 -8.61 -7.18
C GLY A 40 -7.51 -8.86 -8.54
N LYS A 41 -7.74 -10.05 -9.08
CA LYS A 41 -7.39 -10.38 -10.46
C LYS A 41 -8.55 -9.96 -11.36
N VAL A 42 -8.41 -8.85 -12.08
CA VAL A 42 -9.46 -8.30 -12.95
C VAL A 42 -8.82 -7.95 -14.30
N ASP A 43 -9.47 -8.32 -15.40
CA ASP A 43 -8.98 -8.03 -16.77
C ASP A 43 -9.26 -6.57 -17.21
N SER A 44 -9.69 -5.69 -16.31
CA SER A 44 -9.96 -4.28 -16.62
C SER A 44 -8.67 -3.48 -16.63
N VAL A 45 -8.38 -2.85 -17.77
CA VAL A 45 -7.19 -2.02 -17.99
C VAL A 45 -7.30 -0.64 -17.31
N TYR A 46 -8.49 -0.25 -16.85
CA TYR A 46 -8.74 1.06 -16.24
C TYR A 46 -9.46 0.94 -14.90
N GLY A 47 -8.89 1.55 -13.87
CA GLY A 47 -9.48 1.59 -12.54
C GLY A 47 -8.63 2.40 -11.56
N LYS A 48 -9.29 3.02 -10.57
CA LYS A 48 -8.63 3.86 -9.54
C LYS A 48 -7.54 3.07 -8.80
N THR A 49 -7.78 1.78 -8.52
CA THR A 49 -6.80 0.86 -7.92
C THR A 49 -5.54 0.74 -8.75
N LEU A 50 -5.66 0.43 -10.05
CA LEU A 50 -4.52 0.30 -10.95
C LEU A 50 -3.79 1.64 -11.09
N SER A 51 -4.53 2.75 -11.27
CA SER A 51 -3.94 4.08 -11.34
C SER A 51 -3.16 4.43 -10.08
N LEU A 52 -3.68 4.11 -8.88
CA LEU A 52 -2.98 4.33 -7.62
C LEU A 52 -1.73 3.45 -7.51
N HIS A 53 -1.80 2.18 -7.93
CA HIS A 53 -0.64 1.28 -7.94
C HIS A 53 0.46 1.78 -8.86
N MET A 54 0.11 2.16 -10.11
CA MET A 54 1.07 2.71 -11.06
C MET A 54 1.63 4.05 -10.57
N TRP A 55 0.81 4.88 -9.93
CA TRP A 55 1.25 6.13 -9.34
C TRP A 55 2.19 5.90 -8.16
N LEU A 56 1.91 5.00 -7.22
CA LEU A 56 2.79 4.83 -6.05
C LEU A 56 4.01 3.95 -6.34
N PHE A 57 3.83 2.83 -7.05
CA PHE A 57 4.82 1.77 -7.15
C PHE A 57 5.41 1.61 -8.55
N GLY A 58 4.81 2.24 -9.57
CA GLY A 58 5.20 2.03 -10.98
C GLY A 58 4.86 0.63 -11.51
N TYR A 59 4.10 -0.16 -10.74
CA TYR A 59 3.79 -1.55 -11.02
C TYR A 59 2.46 -1.96 -10.40
N GLU A 60 1.73 -2.85 -11.06
CA GLU A 60 0.46 -3.37 -10.56
C GLU A 60 0.68 -4.50 -9.54
N LEU A 61 0.23 -4.28 -8.31
CA LEU A 61 0.20 -5.29 -7.26
C LEU A 61 -1.14 -6.03 -7.23
N GLN A 62 -1.35 -7.03 -8.10
CA GLN A 62 -2.56 -7.87 -8.07
C GLN A 62 -2.67 -8.69 -6.75
N ASP A 63 -3.80 -9.33 -6.49
CA ASP A 63 -4.05 -10.17 -5.29
C ASP A 63 -3.52 -9.56 -3.98
N THR A 64 -3.73 -8.25 -3.81
CA THR A 64 -3.17 -7.43 -2.73
C THR A 64 -4.27 -6.57 -2.14
N VAL A 65 -4.22 -6.36 -0.82
CA VAL A 65 -5.03 -5.34 -0.15
C VAL A 65 -4.09 -4.36 0.52
N ILE A 66 -4.28 -3.07 0.24
CA ILE A 66 -3.57 -1.98 0.90
C ILE A 66 -4.56 -1.21 1.76
N VAL A 67 -4.21 -0.96 3.01
CA VAL A 67 -4.97 -0.08 3.91
C VAL A 67 -4.06 1.08 4.26
N PHE A 68 -4.48 2.29 3.91
CA PHE A 68 -3.87 3.50 4.40
C PHE A 68 -4.66 3.97 5.62
N ASN A 69 -3.96 4.31 6.69
CA ASN A 69 -4.46 4.95 7.90
C ASN A 69 -3.67 6.23 8.12
N LYS A 70 -4.16 7.12 8.99
CA LYS A 70 -3.42 8.35 9.32
C LYS A 70 -2.00 8.09 9.86
N GLN A 71 -1.77 6.95 10.52
CA GLN A 71 -0.50 6.62 11.20
C GLN A 71 0.24 5.41 10.61
N SER A 72 -0.38 4.65 9.71
CA SER A 72 0.21 3.43 9.17
C SER A 72 -0.28 3.14 7.76
N MET A 73 0.53 2.40 7.01
CA MET A 73 0.14 1.78 5.75
C MET A 73 0.36 0.28 5.86
N ILE A 74 -0.70 -0.49 5.72
CA ILE A 74 -0.69 -1.94 5.87
C ILE A 74 -0.86 -2.57 4.48
N VAL A 75 -0.01 -3.54 4.13
CA VAL A 75 -0.10 -4.26 2.85
C VAL A 75 -0.16 -5.76 3.09
N LEU A 76 -1.27 -6.38 2.68
CA LEU A 76 -1.42 -7.83 2.65
C LEU A 76 -1.18 -8.34 1.23
N CYS A 77 -0.11 -9.10 1.00
CA CYS A 77 0.26 -9.57 -0.33
C CYS A 77 1.04 -10.90 -0.32
N GLY A 78 1.21 -11.51 -1.50
CA GLY A 78 2.03 -12.72 -1.65
C GLY A 78 3.54 -12.44 -1.58
N LYS A 79 4.34 -13.49 -1.28
CA LYS A 79 5.78 -13.39 -1.02
C LYS A 79 6.57 -12.53 -2.02
N LYS A 80 6.42 -12.76 -3.34
CA LYS A 80 7.14 -11.98 -4.37
C LYS A 80 6.87 -10.47 -4.29
N LYS A 81 5.64 -10.08 -3.95
CA LYS A 81 5.25 -8.67 -3.81
C LYS A 81 5.74 -8.09 -2.49
N LEU A 82 5.76 -8.91 -1.44
CA LEU A 82 6.36 -8.55 -0.17
C LEU A 82 7.86 -8.27 -0.36
N ASP A 83 8.59 -9.12 -1.06
CA ASP A 83 10.02 -8.93 -1.36
C ASP A 83 10.26 -7.61 -2.15
N PHE A 84 9.37 -7.28 -3.10
CA PHE A 84 9.41 -6.01 -3.83
C PHE A 84 9.17 -4.78 -2.94
N LEU A 85 8.27 -4.90 -1.95
CA LEU A 85 7.91 -3.82 -1.02
C LEU A 85 8.81 -3.76 0.22
N HIS A 86 9.63 -4.78 0.47
CA HIS A 86 10.52 -4.89 1.63
C HIS A 86 11.40 -3.66 1.88
N PRO A 87 11.89 -2.92 0.85
CA PRO A 87 12.61 -1.67 1.06
C PRO A 87 11.83 -0.58 1.82
N LEU A 88 10.50 -0.71 1.98
CA LEU A 88 9.63 0.21 2.72
C LEU A 88 9.47 -0.16 4.20
N GLU A 89 9.67 -1.42 4.61
CA GLU A 89 9.32 -1.94 5.95
C GLU A 89 10.08 -1.22 7.09
N ASN A 90 11.27 -0.72 6.81
CA ASN A 90 12.11 0.00 7.77
C ASN A 90 12.17 1.51 7.53
N ARG A 91 11.28 2.04 6.69
CA ARG A 91 11.22 3.47 6.38
C ARG A 91 10.07 4.13 7.10
N HIS A 92 10.33 5.34 7.57
CA HIS A 92 9.31 6.23 8.09
C HIS A 92 8.99 7.27 7.03
N PHE A 93 7.71 7.37 6.67
CA PHE A 93 7.19 8.39 5.75
C PHE A 93 6.48 9.46 6.58
N GLY A 94 7.26 10.43 7.07
CA GLY A 94 6.84 11.29 8.18
C GLY A 94 6.76 10.47 9.47
N ASN A 95 5.63 10.55 10.18
CA ASN A 95 5.41 9.80 11.43
C ASN A 95 4.70 8.44 11.22
N ARG A 96 4.69 7.94 9.98
CA ARG A 96 3.90 6.76 9.60
C ARG A 96 4.76 5.53 9.41
N THR A 97 4.24 4.38 9.80
CA THR A 97 4.89 3.08 9.65
C THR A 97 4.32 2.30 8.47
N VAL A 98 5.13 1.40 7.89
CA VAL A 98 4.66 0.43 6.90
C VAL A 98 4.67 -0.96 7.49
N VAL A 99 3.53 -1.65 7.40
CA VAL A 99 3.35 -3.01 7.91
C VAL A 99 3.11 -3.94 6.73
N LEU A 100 4.06 -4.83 6.47
CA LEU A 100 3.95 -5.83 5.40
C LEU A 100 3.47 -7.16 6.00
N ILE A 101 2.36 -7.67 5.47
CA ILE A 101 1.75 -8.93 5.91
C ILE A 101 1.83 -9.95 4.78
N PRO A 102 2.57 -11.06 4.96
CA PRO A 102 2.56 -12.15 3.99
C PRO A 102 1.21 -12.85 4.03
N ARG A 103 0.65 -13.15 2.85
CA ARG A 103 -0.53 -14.01 2.73
C ARG A 103 -0.23 -15.43 3.21
N ASN A 104 -1.10 -15.93 4.09
CA ASN A 104 -1.14 -17.29 4.60
C ASN A 104 -2.55 -17.89 4.42
N PRO A 105 -2.79 -18.68 3.37
CA PRO A 105 -4.08 -19.31 3.14
C PRO A 105 -4.48 -20.31 4.23
N ALA A 106 -3.52 -20.89 4.96
CA ALA A 106 -3.78 -21.96 5.92
C ALA A 106 -4.56 -21.48 7.16
N ASP A 107 -4.31 -20.25 7.61
CA ASP A 107 -5.01 -19.64 8.75
C ASP A 107 -5.93 -18.48 8.34
N LYS A 108 -6.11 -18.27 7.03
CA LYS A 108 -6.83 -17.12 6.46
C LYS A 108 -6.25 -15.79 6.96
N ASP A 109 -4.93 -15.70 6.98
CA ASP A 109 -4.15 -14.50 7.33
C ASP A 109 -4.32 -14.03 8.80
N LYS A 110 -5.02 -14.78 9.65
CA LYS A 110 -5.40 -14.38 11.03
C LYS A 110 -4.21 -13.99 11.89
N ALA A 111 -3.11 -14.75 11.85
CA ALA A 111 -1.94 -14.45 12.65
C ALA A 111 -1.24 -13.16 12.19
N GLY A 112 -1.22 -12.91 10.88
CA GLY A 112 -0.63 -11.70 10.29
C GLY A 112 -1.42 -10.45 10.62
N LEU A 113 -2.76 -10.52 10.57
CA LEU A 113 -3.65 -9.39 10.83
C LEU A 113 -3.54 -8.85 12.27
N LYS A 114 -3.13 -9.67 13.24
CA LYS A 114 -2.85 -9.20 14.62
C LYS A 114 -1.68 -8.22 14.72
N LYS A 115 -0.83 -8.14 13.69
CA LYS A 115 0.28 -7.17 13.62
C LYS A 115 -0.17 -5.78 13.14
N ALA A 116 -1.39 -5.68 12.60
CA ALA A 116 -1.97 -4.45 12.07
C ALA A 116 -2.89 -3.71 13.06
N SER A 117 -3.19 -4.34 14.20
CA SER A 117 -4.00 -3.83 15.30
C SER A 117 -3.16 -3.24 16.42
#